data_AF-A0A7I7XT29-F1
#
_entry.id   AF-A0A7I7XT29-F1
#
_cell.length_a   1.000
_cell.length_b   1.000
_cell.length_c   1.000
_cell.angle_alpha   90.00
_cell.angle_beta   90.00
_cell.angle_gamma   90.00
#
_symmetry.space_group_name_H-M   'P 1'
#
loop_
_entity.id
_entity.type
_entity.pdbx_description
1 polymer ?
#
loop_
_entity_poly.entity_id
_entity_poly.type
_entity_poly.pdbx_seq_one_letter_code
_entity_poly.pdbx_strand_id
1 'polypeptide(L)'
;MTAGSAAQSRAAARPVRDRLIDAAEQCLSTKGIRATTVSEVAELAGVSRGWLYRHFPDKAALLGAAIVRLNDVYWGEAHSVLTEVEGLAAQIAAGIRLGRRAYDSPGALVMKLRLDEPEEFAACAGAGVQGLVPDLSAFWRPYLKAAADRGEIEADNLDEASEWVARNLLSLATVPGEQVDVDNPTALVDFLDRYLMPALRPRS
;
A
#
# COMPACT_ATOMS: atom_id res chain seq x y z
N MET A 1 21.69 16.67 49.46
CA MET A 1 21.72 17.71 48.42
C MET A 1 22.70 17.26 47.35
N THR A 2 22.43 17.16 46.06
CA THR A 2 21.28 17.53 45.21
C THR A 2 21.58 16.99 43.80
N ALA A 3 20.53 16.70 43.03
CA ALA A 3 20.48 16.72 41.56
C ALA A 3 21.22 15.63 40.77
N GLY A 4 20.70 14.40 40.77
CA GLY A 4 21.02 13.37 39.76
C GLY A 4 19.81 12.83 38.99
N SER A 5 18.59 13.24 39.34
CA SER A 5 17.33 12.56 38.94
C SER A 5 16.58 13.23 37.78
N ALA A 6 16.97 14.43 37.33
CA ALA A 6 16.21 15.18 36.33
C ALA A 6 16.70 15.02 34.87
N ALA A 7 17.78 14.27 34.64
CA ALA A 7 18.47 14.22 33.34
C ALA A 7 18.38 12.86 32.61
N GLN A 8 17.67 11.87 33.18
CA GLN A 8 17.45 10.58 32.52
C GLN A 8 16.11 10.57 31.78
N SER A 9 16.20 10.81 30.47
CA SER A 9 15.27 10.33 29.45
C SER A 9 13.83 10.86 29.52
N ARG A 10 13.64 12.13 29.17
CA ARG A 10 12.54 12.48 28.25
C ARG A 10 12.82 11.71 26.96
N ALA A 11 12.31 10.48 26.84
CA ALA A 11 12.17 9.83 25.55
C ALA A 11 11.58 10.88 24.61
N ALA A 12 12.30 11.25 23.55
CA ALA A 12 11.93 12.38 22.69
C ALA A 12 10.47 12.19 22.29
N ALA A 13 9.57 13.01 22.86
CA ALA A 13 8.15 12.86 22.64
C ALA A 13 7.93 12.95 21.13
N ARG A 14 7.31 11.93 20.51
CA ARG A 14 7.03 11.94 19.07
C ARG A 14 6.46 13.31 18.69
N PRO A 15 6.98 13.94 17.61
CA PRO A 15 6.42 15.18 17.09
C PRO A 15 4.91 15.08 17.07
N VAL A 16 4.22 16.13 17.52
CA VAL A 16 2.75 16.06 17.64
C VAL A 16 2.09 15.85 16.28
N ARG A 17 2.74 16.28 15.20
CA ARG A 17 2.35 15.94 13.83
C ARG A 17 2.23 14.43 13.64
N ASP A 18 3.20 13.65 14.13
CA ASP A 18 3.18 12.20 14.03
C ASP A 18 2.08 11.60 14.90
N ARG A 19 1.83 12.16 16.10
CA ARG A 19 0.68 11.72 16.93
C ARG A 19 -0.67 11.97 16.26
N LEU A 20 -0.81 13.07 15.53
CA LEU A 20 -2.01 13.38 14.74
C LEU A 20 -2.18 12.38 13.59
N ILE A 21 -1.09 12.00 12.91
CA ILE A 21 -1.13 11.01 11.84
C ILE A 21 -1.42 9.61 12.41
N ASP A 22 -0.80 9.23 13.54
CA ASP A 22 -1.09 7.98 14.26
C ASP A 22 -2.59 7.88 14.64
N ALA A 23 -3.15 8.96 15.20
CA ALA A 23 -4.57 9.03 15.53
C ALA A 23 -5.47 8.98 14.29
N ALA A 24 -5.06 9.62 13.19
CA ALA A 24 -5.78 9.57 11.92
C ALA A 24 -5.80 8.15 11.34
N GLU A 25 -4.68 7.44 11.34
CA GLU A 25 -4.61 6.04 10.88
C GLU A 25 -5.49 5.11 11.70
N GLN A 26 -5.50 5.28 13.02
CA GLN A 26 -6.40 4.50 13.89
C GLN A 26 -7.88 4.80 13.60
N CYS A 27 -8.22 6.05 13.31
CA CYS A 27 -9.58 6.39 12.87
C CYS A 27 -9.90 5.75 11.52
N LEU A 28 -8.99 5.84 10.54
CA LEU A 28 -9.17 5.26 9.22
C LEU A 28 -9.34 3.74 9.28
N SER A 29 -8.56 3.04 10.11
CA SER A 29 -8.67 1.59 10.27
C SER A 29 -10.01 1.15 10.85
N THR A 30 -10.60 1.99 11.71
CA THR A 30 -11.83 1.65 12.45
C THR A 30 -13.08 1.94 11.63
N LYS A 31 -13.12 3.03 10.87
CA LYS A 31 -14.37 3.55 10.27
C LYS A 31 -14.21 4.14 8.86
N GLY A 32 -13.01 4.06 8.28
CA GLY A 32 -12.77 4.59 6.93
C GLY A 32 -12.67 6.11 6.84
N ILE A 33 -12.60 6.65 5.61
CA ILE A 33 -12.33 8.08 5.36
C ILE A 33 -13.60 8.89 5.61
N ARG A 34 -14.73 8.44 5.08
CA ARG A 34 -16.03 9.11 5.10
C ARG A 34 -16.46 9.41 6.53
N ALA A 35 -16.42 8.41 7.41
CA ALA A 35 -16.90 8.53 8.79
C ALA A 35 -15.90 9.20 9.75
N THR A 36 -14.62 9.35 9.37
CA THR A 36 -13.61 9.98 10.25
C THR A 36 -13.82 11.49 10.36
N THR A 37 -13.79 12.05 11.58
CA THR A 37 -13.86 13.50 11.80
C THR A 37 -12.58 14.07 12.44
N VAL A 38 -12.32 15.35 12.20
CA VAL A 38 -11.17 16.08 12.79
C VAL A 38 -11.26 16.12 14.32
N SER A 39 -12.48 16.18 14.87
CA SER A 39 -12.70 16.21 16.33
C SER A 39 -12.23 14.91 16.99
N GLU A 40 -12.56 13.76 16.41
CA GLU A 40 -12.18 12.46 16.94
C GLU A 40 -10.66 12.23 16.85
N VAL A 41 -10.03 12.68 15.75
CA VAL A 41 -8.57 12.61 15.61
C VAL A 41 -7.89 13.50 16.65
N ALA A 42 -8.41 14.71 16.90
CA ALA A 42 -7.86 15.62 17.91
C ALA A 42 -7.99 15.04 19.33
N GLU A 43 -9.14 14.47 19.65
CA GLU A 43 -9.41 13.79 20.93
C GLU A 43 -8.44 12.62 21.14
N LEU A 44 -8.32 11.74 20.15
CA LEU A 44 -7.44 10.58 20.20
C LEU A 44 -5.96 10.96 20.28
N ALA A 45 -5.54 12.04 19.61
CA ALA A 45 -4.18 12.57 19.69
C ALA A 45 -3.89 13.37 20.98
N GLY A 46 -4.90 13.61 21.81
CA GLY A 46 -4.78 14.37 23.06
C GLY A 46 -4.49 15.86 22.85
N VAL A 47 -5.01 16.46 21.78
CA VAL A 47 -4.80 17.89 21.45
C VAL A 47 -6.12 18.62 21.20
N SER A 48 -6.10 19.95 21.27
CA SER A 48 -7.28 20.74 20.90
C SER A 48 -7.43 20.83 19.38
N ARG A 49 -8.66 21.02 18.90
CA ARG A 49 -8.93 21.25 17.46
C ARG A 49 -8.16 22.45 16.91
N GLY A 50 -8.09 23.55 17.67
CA GLY A 50 -7.34 24.73 17.26
C GLY A 50 -5.84 24.47 17.12
N TRP A 51 -5.29 23.54 17.90
CA TRP A 51 -3.89 23.13 17.79
C TRP A 51 -3.67 22.23 16.56
N LEU A 52 -4.59 21.28 16.30
CA LEU A 52 -4.58 20.45 15.09
C LEU A 52 -4.58 21.31 13.81
N TYR A 53 -5.45 22.33 13.75
CA TYR A 53 -5.54 23.21 12.58
C TYR A 53 -4.27 24.02 12.27
N ARG A 54 -3.34 24.14 13.23
CA ARG A 54 -2.01 24.73 12.96
C ARG A 54 -1.11 23.81 12.15
N HIS A 55 -1.37 22.50 12.18
CA HIS A 55 -0.59 21.48 11.47
C HIS A 55 -1.27 21.02 10.19
N PHE A 56 -2.58 20.92 10.19
CA PHE A 56 -3.37 20.49 9.04
C PHE A 56 -4.54 21.45 8.83
N PRO A 57 -4.60 22.17 7.70
CA PRO A 57 -5.61 23.21 7.49
C PRO A 57 -7.04 22.66 7.42
N ASP A 58 -7.21 21.40 7.02
CA ASP A 58 -8.51 20.74 6.88
C ASP A 58 -8.41 19.21 7.09
N LYS A 59 -9.58 18.55 7.03
CA LYS A 59 -9.69 17.08 7.13
C LYS A 59 -8.92 16.37 6.02
N ALA A 60 -8.96 16.88 4.79
CA ALA A 60 -8.35 16.23 3.64
C ALA A 60 -6.81 16.23 3.76
N ALA A 61 -6.22 17.33 4.19
CA ALA A 61 -4.79 17.43 4.45
C ALA A 61 -4.32 16.50 5.58
N LEU A 62 -5.13 16.37 6.65
CA LEU A 62 -4.84 15.45 7.76
C LEU A 62 -4.90 13.99 7.32
N LEU A 63 -6.01 13.58 6.71
CA LEU A 63 -6.20 12.19 6.28
C LEU A 63 -5.30 11.83 5.10
N GLY A 64 -5.02 12.77 4.21
CA GLY A 64 -4.06 12.63 3.12
C GLY A 64 -2.66 12.32 3.63
N ALA A 65 -2.20 13.01 4.68
CA ALA A 65 -0.90 12.70 5.29
C ALA A 65 -0.83 11.29 5.89
N ALA A 66 -1.93 10.80 6.48
CA ALA A 66 -2.04 9.42 6.93
C ALA A 66 -2.06 8.43 5.77
N ILE A 67 -2.84 8.70 4.72
CA ILE A 67 -2.90 7.86 3.52
C ILE A 67 -1.53 7.75 2.84
N VAL A 68 -0.79 8.85 2.71
CA VAL A 68 0.58 8.83 2.15
C VAL A 68 1.49 7.94 2.98
N ARG A 69 1.46 8.06 4.32
CA ARG A 69 2.28 7.21 5.19
C ARG A 69 1.90 5.73 5.07
N LEU A 70 0.60 5.41 5.06
CA LEU A 70 0.11 4.04 4.85
C LEU A 70 0.54 3.49 3.48
N ASN A 71 0.51 4.32 2.44
CA ASN A 71 0.95 3.96 1.10
C ASN A 71 2.45 3.64 1.06
N ASP A 72 3.29 4.49 1.67
CA ASP A 72 4.73 4.27 1.74
C ASP A 72 5.07 2.98 2.50
N VAL A 73 4.37 2.72 3.62
CA VAL A 73 4.49 1.47 4.38
C VAL A 73 4.11 0.27 3.52
N TYR A 74 2.95 0.32 2.85
CA TYR A 74 2.48 -0.78 2.02
C TYR A 74 3.46 -1.15 0.91
N TRP A 75 3.93 -0.16 0.15
CA TRP A 75 4.86 -0.41 -0.96
C TRP A 75 6.25 -0.81 -0.47
N GLY A 76 6.71 -0.27 0.66
CA GLY A 76 7.96 -0.68 1.29
C GLY A 76 7.93 -2.13 1.79
N GLU A 77 6.84 -2.54 2.44
CA GLU A 77 6.61 -3.93 2.87
C GLU A 77 6.52 -4.87 1.66
N ALA A 78 5.74 -4.50 0.64
CA ALA A 78 5.62 -5.28 -0.59
C ALA A 78 6.99 -5.43 -1.27
N HIS A 79 7.77 -4.35 -1.38
CA HIS A 79 9.10 -4.41 -1.98
C HIS A 79 10.05 -5.34 -1.21
N SER A 80 10.04 -5.24 0.12
CA SER A 80 10.87 -6.07 1.01
C SER A 80 10.52 -7.55 0.89
N VAL A 81 9.24 -7.90 0.74
CA VAL A 81 8.82 -9.29 0.54
C VAL A 81 9.20 -9.81 -0.84
N LEU A 82 8.95 -9.02 -1.90
CA LEU A 82 9.14 -9.48 -3.27
C LEU A 82 10.62 -9.62 -3.67
N THR A 83 11.52 -8.87 -3.05
CA THR A 83 12.96 -8.96 -3.32
C THR A 83 13.61 -10.24 -2.82
N GLU A 84 13.00 -10.89 -1.82
CA GLU A 84 13.41 -12.20 -1.30
C GLU A 84 12.85 -13.38 -2.13
N VAL A 85 12.05 -13.10 -3.16
CA VAL A 85 11.40 -14.12 -4.01
C VAL A 85 12.08 -14.16 -5.37
N GLU A 86 12.51 -15.36 -5.78
CA GLU A 86 13.12 -15.61 -7.08
C GLU A 86 12.07 -15.92 -8.16
N GLY A 87 12.23 -15.31 -9.34
CA GLY A 87 11.39 -15.53 -10.51
C GLY A 87 10.10 -14.69 -10.53
N LEU A 88 9.76 -14.14 -11.70
CA LEU A 88 8.65 -13.20 -11.83
C LEU A 88 7.29 -13.82 -11.47
N ALA A 89 7.04 -15.08 -11.84
CA ALA A 89 5.78 -15.75 -11.52
C ALA A 89 5.58 -15.88 -10.00
N ALA A 90 6.63 -16.25 -9.26
CA ALA A 90 6.59 -16.35 -7.81
C ALA A 90 6.47 -14.96 -7.14
N GLN A 91 7.15 -13.95 -7.68
CA GLN A 91 6.98 -12.56 -7.23
C GLN A 91 5.53 -12.10 -7.41
N ILE A 92 4.94 -12.30 -8.59
CA ILE A 92 3.54 -11.98 -8.88
C ILE A 92 2.60 -12.72 -7.90
N ALA A 93 2.81 -14.02 -7.68
CA ALA A 93 2.01 -14.80 -6.73
C ALA A 93 2.09 -14.24 -5.31
N ALA A 94 3.28 -13.86 -4.85
CA ALA A 94 3.48 -13.23 -3.55
C ALA A 94 2.77 -11.87 -3.47
N GLY A 95 2.86 -11.05 -4.53
CA GLY A 95 2.18 -9.76 -4.62
C GLY A 95 0.65 -9.87 -4.57
N ILE A 96 0.06 -10.83 -5.29
CA ILE A 96 -1.39 -11.11 -5.24
C ILE A 96 -1.81 -11.46 -3.81
N ARG A 97 -1.07 -12.34 -3.13
CA ARG A 97 -1.36 -12.74 -1.75
C ARG A 97 -1.24 -11.58 -0.76
N LEU A 98 -0.25 -10.70 -0.92
CA LEU A 98 -0.14 -9.47 -0.13
C LEU A 98 -1.35 -8.56 -0.34
N GLY A 99 -1.81 -8.41 -1.60
CA GLY A 99 -3.01 -7.66 -1.93
C GLY A 99 -4.29 -8.21 -1.29
N ARG A 100 -4.42 -9.55 -1.22
CA ARG A 100 -5.58 -10.22 -0.58
C ARG A 100 -5.64 -10.03 0.93
N ARG A 101 -4.48 -9.88 1.56
CA ARG A 101 -4.35 -9.62 3.00
C ARG A 101 -4.49 -8.13 3.34
N ALA A 102 -5.21 -7.36 2.52
CA ALA A 102 -5.56 -5.95 2.73
C ALA A 102 -6.12 -5.63 4.14
N TYR A 103 -6.55 -6.65 4.90
CA TYR A 103 -7.11 -6.53 6.23
C TYR A 103 -6.13 -6.87 7.38
N ASP A 104 -4.95 -7.43 7.09
CA ASP A 104 -4.09 -8.05 8.10
C ASP A 104 -2.92 -7.17 8.57
N SER A 105 -2.63 -6.05 7.90
CA SER A 105 -1.55 -5.13 8.29
C SER A 105 -1.95 -3.64 8.16
N PRO A 106 -1.28 -2.73 8.91
CA PRO A 106 -1.50 -1.30 8.78
C PRO A 106 -1.27 -0.79 7.35
N GLY A 107 -0.23 -1.23 6.65
CA GLY A 107 -0.01 -0.85 5.25
C GLY A 107 -1.16 -1.30 4.34
N ALA A 108 -1.69 -2.49 4.57
CA ALA A 108 -2.75 -3.09 3.76
C ALA A 108 -4.08 -2.31 3.81
N LEU A 109 -4.31 -1.52 4.88
CA LEU A 109 -5.44 -0.60 5.02
C LEU A 109 -5.56 0.37 3.83
N VAL A 110 -4.44 0.84 3.28
CA VAL A 110 -4.47 1.80 2.17
C VAL A 110 -5.20 1.23 0.95
N MET A 111 -5.01 -0.06 0.67
CA MET A 111 -5.66 -0.74 -0.45
C MET A 111 -7.14 -0.92 -0.21
N LYS A 112 -7.52 -1.26 1.03
CA LYS A 112 -8.94 -1.31 1.42
C LYS A 112 -9.63 0.03 1.21
N LEU A 113 -9.08 1.12 1.78
CA LEU A 113 -9.67 2.45 1.65
C LEU A 113 -9.83 2.88 0.19
N ARG A 114 -8.86 2.52 -0.65
CA ARG A 114 -8.87 2.83 -2.07
C ARG A 114 -9.95 2.09 -2.86
N LEU A 115 -10.32 0.88 -2.43
CA LEU A 115 -11.35 0.05 -3.05
C LEU A 115 -12.75 0.39 -2.51
N ASP A 116 -12.88 0.58 -1.20
CA ASP A 116 -14.17 0.79 -0.54
C ASP A 116 -14.66 2.25 -0.66
N GLU A 117 -13.73 3.21 -0.69
CA GLU A 117 -14.02 4.65 -0.68
C GLU A 117 -13.18 5.42 -1.73
N PRO A 118 -13.29 5.08 -3.03
CA PRO A 118 -12.39 5.60 -4.07
C PRO A 118 -12.50 7.11 -4.24
N GLU A 119 -13.69 7.70 -4.10
CA GLU A 119 -13.92 9.14 -4.24
C GLU A 119 -13.31 9.91 -3.05
N GLU A 120 -13.56 9.45 -1.82
CA GLU A 120 -12.99 10.06 -0.62
C GLU A 120 -11.46 9.89 -0.57
N PHE A 121 -10.97 8.73 -1.01
CA PHE A 121 -9.54 8.46 -1.13
C PHE A 121 -8.89 9.43 -2.12
N ALA A 122 -9.46 9.59 -3.32
CA ALA A 122 -8.96 10.53 -4.32
C ALA A 122 -8.98 11.98 -3.81
N ALA A 123 -10.01 12.37 -3.06
CA ALA A 123 -10.10 13.70 -2.46
C ALA A 123 -9.03 13.98 -1.39
N CYS A 124 -8.54 12.93 -0.70
CA CYS A 124 -7.56 13.09 0.38
C CYS A 124 -6.11 12.87 -0.06
N ALA A 125 -5.85 11.90 -0.95
CA ALA A 125 -4.49 11.43 -1.24
C ALA A 125 -3.60 12.49 -1.95
N GLY A 126 -4.21 13.50 -2.58
CA GLY A 126 -3.51 14.63 -3.19
C GLY A 126 -2.60 14.25 -4.37
N ALA A 127 -1.65 15.13 -4.71
CA ALA A 127 -0.83 15.02 -5.92
C ALA A 127 0.24 13.89 -5.92
N GLY A 128 0.35 13.11 -4.84
CA GLY A 128 1.34 12.03 -4.71
C GLY A 128 0.82 10.64 -5.06
N VAL A 129 -0.47 10.52 -5.35
CA VAL A 129 -1.16 9.23 -5.51
C VAL A 129 -2.05 9.33 -6.74
N GLN A 130 -1.64 8.69 -7.85
CA GLN A 130 -2.28 8.90 -9.16
C GLN A 130 -3.59 8.13 -9.26
N GLY A 131 -3.53 6.82 -9.02
CA GLY A 131 -4.63 5.88 -9.18
C GLY A 131 -4.15 4.44 -8.95
N LEU A 132 -5.06 3.52 -8.63
CA LEU A 132 -4.67 2.16 -8.24
C LEU A 132 -3.87 1.43 -9.33
N VAL A 133 -4.33 1.48 -10.58
CA VAL A 133 -3.65 0.84 -11.72
C VAL A 133 -2.33 1.55 -12.07
N PRO A 134 -2.27 2.89 -12.22
CA PRO A 134 -1.00 3.60 -12.43
C PRO A 134 0.06 3.31 -11.35
N ASP A 135 -0.33 3.31 -10.07
CA ASP A 135 0.60 3.06 -8.96
C ASP A 135 1.09 1.61 -8.96
N LEU A 136 0.19 0.63 -9.20
CA LEU A 136 0.57 -0.78 -9.38
C LEU A 136 1.51 -0.97 -10.58
N SER A 137 1.21 -0.34 -11.72
CA SER A 137 2.05 -0.43 -12.92
C SER A 137 3.45 0.10 -12.65
N ALA A 138 3.55 1.29 -12.04
CA ALA A 138 4.83 1.88 -11.66
C ALA A 138 5.61 1.00 -10.68
N PHE A 139 4.91 0.37 -9.72
CA PHE A 139 5.53 -0.56 -8.76
C PHE A 139 6.05 -1.84 -9.41
N TRP A 140 5.32 -2.43 -10.36
CA TRP A 140 5.70 -3.70 -11.00
C TRP A 140 6.78 -3.53 -12.06
N ARG A 141 6.90 -2.35 -12.67
CA ARG A 141 7.83 -2.08 -13.76
C ARG A 141 9.30 -2.46 -13.48
N PRO A 142 9.90 -2.17 -12.32
CA PRO A 142 11.26 -2.62 -12.00
C PRO A 142 11.40 -4.14 -11.96
N TYR A 143 10.37 -4.88 -11.51
CA TYR A 143 10.38 -6.34 -11.47
C TYR A 143 10.31 -6.95 -12.87
N LEU A 144 9.44 -6.41 -13.73
CA LEU A 144 9.38 -6.82 -15.13
C LEU A 144 10.68 -6.52 -15.85
N LYS A 145 11.28 -5.35 -15.61
CA LYS A 145 12.60 -5.03 -16.15
C LYS A 145 13.65 -6.06 -15.70
N ALA A 146 13.71 -6.38 -14.42
CA ALA A 146 14.67 -7.35 -13.91
C ALA A 146 14.43 -8.77 -14.47
N ALA A 147 13.18 -9.16 -14.67
CA ALA A 147 12.83 -10.43 -15.31
C ALA A 147 13.24 -10.45 -16.80
N ALA A 148 13.08 -9.34 -17.52
CA ALA A 148 13.56 -9.19 -18.89
C ALA A 148 15.09 -9.27 -18.97
N ASP A 149 15.81 -8.60 -18.05
CA ASP A 149 17.28 -8.65 -17.97
C ASP A 149 17.80 -10.08 -17.70
N ARG A 150 16.99 -10.93 -17.04
CA ARG A 150 17.28 -12.36 -16.81
C ARG A 150 16.80 -13.29 -17.92
N GLY A 151 16.11 -12.75 -18.94
CA GLY A 151 15.54 -13.54 -20.05
C GLY A 151 14.31 -14.37 -19.67
N GLU A 152 13.63 -14.07 -18.55
CA GLU A 152 12.39 -14.74 -18.16
C GLU A 152 11.19 -14.29 -19.02
N ILE A 153 11.24 -13.04 -19.50
CA ILE A 153 10.21 -12.41 -20.33
C ILE A 153 10.85 -11.63 -21.48
N GLU A 154 10.06 -11.36 -22.52
CA GLU A 154 10.39 -10.46 -23.62
C GLU A 154 9.20 -9.52 -23.83
N ALA A 155 9.43 -8.21 -23.69
CA ALA A 155 8.40 -7.19 -23.84
C ALA A 155 8.97 -5.97 -24.56
N ASP A 156 8.39 -5.63 -25.71
CA ASP A 156 8.78 -4.44 -26.49
C ASP A 156 8.50 -3.14 -25.73
N ASN A 157 7.41 -3.13 -24.94
CA ASN A 157 6.99 -1.99 -24.14
C ASN A 157 6.75 -2.41 -22.69
N LEU A 158 7.73 -2.13 -21.84
CA LEU A 158 7.66 -2.46 -20.41
C LEU A 158 6.56 -1.69 -19.67
N ASP A 159 6.19 -0.48 -20.10
CA ASP A 159 5.13 0.30 -19.44
C ASP A 159 3.76 -0.35 -19.70
N GLU A 160 3.51 -0.76 -20.94
CA GLU A 160 2.30 -1.49 -21.33
C GLU A 160 2.21 -2.87 -20.66
N ALA A 161 3.32 -3.62 -20.65
CA ALA A 161 3.37 -4.91 -19.98
C ALA A 161 3.14 -4.77 -18.46
N SER A 162 3.69 -3.72 -17.83
CA SER A 162 3.49 -3.45 -16.40
C SER A 162 2.04 -3.10 -16.08
N GLU A 163 1.38 -2.31 -16.94
CA GLU A 163 -0.03 -2.00 -16.77
C GLU A 163 -0.91 -3.24 -16.95
N TRP A 164 -0.64 -4.06 -17.97
CA TRP A 164 -1.37 -5.30 -18.20
C TRP A 164 -1.21 -6.27 -17.03
N VAL A 165 0.00 -6.46 -16.51
CA VAL A 165 0.26 -7.21 -15.28
C VAL A 165 -0.56 -6.61 -14.14
N ALA A 166 -0.41 -5.31 -13.84
CA ALA A 166 -1.13 -4.64 -12.76
C ALA A 166 -2.66 -4.88 -12.80
N ARG A 167 -3.27 -4.84 -13.99
CA ARG A 167 -4.71 -5.11 -14.18
C ARG A 167 -5.09 -6.57 -13.88
N ASN A 168 -4.28 -7.54 -14.31
CA ASN A 168 -4.51 -8.96 -14.00
C ASN A 168 -4.36 -9.24 -12.51
N LEU A 169 -3.30 -8.71 -11.90
CA LEU A 169 -3.01 -8.86 -10.47
C LEU A 169 -4.14 -8.26 -9.62
N LEU A 170 -4.63 -7.07 -9.99
CA LEU A 170 -5.74 -6.42 -9.31
C LEU A 170 -6.99 -7.32 -9.30
N SER A 171 -7.33 -7.93 -10.43
CA SER A 171 -8.47 -8.85 -10.51
C SER A 171 -8.27 -10.06 -9.60
N LEU A 172 -7.10 -10.72 -9.67
CA LEU A 172 -6.81 -11.92 -8.86
C LEU A 172 -6.77 -11.61 -7.35
N ALA A 173 -6.33 -10.40 -6.98
CA ALA A 173 -6.27 -9.97 -5.59
C ALA A 173 -7.64 -9.57 -5.02
N THR A 174 -8.52 -8.97 -5.83
CA THR A 174 -9.76 -8.35 -5.33
C THR A 174 -11.03 -9.13 -5.65
N VAL A 175 -11.03 -9.94 -6.71
CA VAL A 175 -12.20 -10.68 -7.18
C VAL A 175 -11.97 -12.18 -6.93
N PRO A 176 -12.76 -12.82 -6.04
CA PRO A 176 -12.64 -14.25 -5.79
C PRO A 176 -13.08 -15.06 -7.02
N GLY A 177 -12.45 -16.23 -7.20
CA GLY A 177 -12.82 -17.21 -8.22
C GLY A 177 -12.87 -18.62 -7.65
N GLU A 178 -13.44 -19.55 -8.41
CA GLU A 178 -13.67 -20.94 -7.95
C GLU A 178 -12.57 -21.91 -8.41
N GLN A 179 -11.75 -21.52 -9.38
CA GLN A 179 -10.87 -22.43 -10.13
C GLN A 179 -9.40 -22.38 -9.69
N VAL A 180 -8.97 -21.31 -9.01
CA VAL A 180 -7.60 -21.15 -8.51
C VAL A 180 -7.65 -20.75 -7.04
N ASP A 181 -7.00 -21.57 -6.21
CA ASP A 181 -6.74 -21.21 -4.81
C ASP A 181 -5.56 -20.25 -4.77
N VAL A 182 -5.87 -18.96 -4.77
CA VAL A 182 -4.92 -17.85 -4.71
C VAL A 182 -4.18 -17.75 -3.39
N ASP A 183 -4.65 -18.43 -2.33
CA ASP A 183 -3.97 -18.46 -1.04
C ASP A 183 -2.93 -19.60 -0.97
N ASN A 184 -2.99 -20.56 -1.90
CA ASN A 184 -1.99 -21.60 -2.11
C ASN A 184 -0.89 -21.13 -3.09
N PRO A 185 0.36 -20.90 -2.61
CA PRO A 185 1.43 -20.35 -3.44
C PRO A 185 1.78 -21.21 -4.65
N THR A 186 1.83 -22.53 -4.49
CA THR A 186 2.18 -23.45 -5.57
C THR A 186 1.12 -23.46 -6.66
N ALA A 187 -0.16 -23.58 -6.26
CA ALA A 187 -1.27 -23.57 -7.22
C ALA A 187 -1.37 -22.25 -7.99
N LEU A 188 -1.10 -21.12 -7.31
CA LEU A 188 -1.09 -19.80 -7.95
C LEU A 188 0.06 -19.64 -8.93
N VAL A 189 1.28 -20.08 -8.58
CA VAL A 189 2.42 -20.07 -9.50
C VAL A 189 2.13 -20.95 -10.73
N ASP A 190 1.63 -22.16 -10.55
CA ASP A 190 1.25 -23.06 -11.66
C ASP A 190 0.20 -22.42 -12.60
N PHE A 191 -0.76 -21.69 -12.03
CA PHE A 191 -1.77 -20.95 -12.79
C PHE A 191 -1.14 -19.80 -13.60
N LEU A 192 -0.26 -19.02 -12.96
CA LEU A 192 0.43 -17.90 -13.60
C LEU A 192 1.33 -18.39 -14.74
N ASP A 193 2.10 -19.46 -14.51
CA ASP A 193 2.96 -20.06 -15.53
C ASP A 193 2.18 -20.61 -16.72
N ARG A 194 0.94 -21.06 -16.50
CA ARG A 194 0.07 -21.59 -17.56
C ARG A 194 -0.57 -20.51 -18.41
N TYR A 195 -0.99 -19.39 -17.82
CA TYR A 195 -1.87 -18.43 -18.50
C TYR A 195 -1.31 -17.00 -18.60
N LEU A 196 -0.54 -16.55 -17.62
CA LEU A 196 -0.02 -15.18 -17.59
C LEU A 196 1.39 -15.12 -18.20
N MET A 197 2.31 -15.96 -17.73
CA MET A 197 3.71 -15.93 -18.17
C MET A 197 3.90 -16.17 -19.67
N PRO A 198 3.16 -17.06 -20.36
CA PRO A 198 3.32 -17.25 -21.80
C PRO A 198 3.00 -16.01 -22.62
N ALA A 199 2.14 -15.11 -22.13
CA ALA A 199 1.84 -13.84 -22.80
C ALA A 199 3.00 -12.83 -22.74
N LEU A 200 3.94 -13.04 -21.81
CA LEU A 200 5.15 -12.23 -21.62
C LEU A 200 6.41 -12.92 -22.15
N ARG A 201 6.31 -14.15 -22.65
CA ARG A 201 7.47 -14.90 -23.17
C ARG A 201 7.78 -14.51 -24.62
N PRO A 202 9.03 -14.73 -25.06
CA PRO A 202 9.43 -14.60 -26.47
C PRO A 202 8.43 -15.25 -27.41
N ARG A 203 7.97 -14.51 -28.43
CA ARG A 203 7.24 -15.11 -29.55
C ARG A 203 8.26 -15.78 -30.45
N SER A 204 8.26 -17.12 -30.44
CA SER A 204 9.03 -17.97 -31.36
C SER A 204 8.69 -17.69 -32.82
#